data_AF-M0CAY1-F1
#
_entry.id   AF-M0CAY1-F1
#
_cell.length_a   1.000
_cell.length_b   1.000
_cell.length_c   1.000
_cell.angle_alpha   90.00
_cell.angle_beta   90.00
_cell.angle_gamma   90.00
#
_symmetry.space_group_name_H-M   'P 1'
#
loop_
_entity.id
_entity.type
_entity.pdbx_description
1 polymer ?
#
loop_
_entity_poly.entity_id
_entity_poly.type
_entity_poly.pdbx_seq_one_letter_code
_entity_poly.pdbx_strand_id
1 'polypeptide(L)' 'DVYKRQVPETFVGHEITVDVTDGGEVELCGDSFTVPEGDQTLPEYVAVFLMARGRAEKEKE' A
#
# COMPACT_ATOMS: atom_id res chain seq x y z
N ASP A 1 1.10 3.13 18.48
CA ASP A 1 1.91 2.28 17.61
C ASP A 1 3.27 2.90 17.39
N VAL A 2 4.33 2.34 17.98
CA VAL A 2 5.67 2.97 17.99
C VAL A 2 6.40 2.76 16.64
N TYR A 3 5.93 1.83 15.82
CA TYR A 3 6.59 1.34 14.60
C TYR A 3 6.33 2.17 13.33
N LYS A 4 5.24 2.95 13.28
CA LYS A 4 4.89 3.79 12.12
C LYS A 4 5.42 5.21 12.14
N ARG A 5 6.21 5.61 13.14
CA ARG A 5 6.76 6.99 13.26
C ARG A 5 7.64 7.44 12.08
N GLN A 6 8.01 6.53 11.18
CA GLN A 6 8.81 6.81 9.99
C GLN A 6 7.96 7.18 8.77
N VAL A 7 6.65 6.91 8.80
CA VAL A 7 5.71 7.33 7.75
C VAL A 7 5.12 8.69 8.17
N PRO A 8 5.12 9.71 7.30
CA PRO A 8 4.45 10.96 7.61
C PRO A 8 2.98 10.71 7.95
N GLU A 9 2.47 11.40 8.98
CA GLU A 9 1.11 11.17 9.48
C GLU A 9 0.03 11.36 8.41
N THR A 10 0.31 12.15 7.37
CA THR A 10 -0.59 12.37 6.23
C THR A 10 -0.88 11.11 5.39
N PHE A 11 -0.05 10.06 5.49
CA PHE A 11 -0.20 8.79 4.76
C PHE A 11 -0.70 7.65 5.65
N VAL A 12 -1.03 7.93 6.91
CA VAL A 12 -1.48 6.92 7.88
C VAL A 12 -2.94 7.19 8.25
N GLY A 13 -3.71 6.13 8.47
CA GLY A 13 -5.13 6.23 8.85
C GLY A 13 -6.08 6.42 7.66
N HIS A 14 -5.54 6.44 6.44
CA HIS A 14 -6.31 6.45 5.21
C HIS A 14 -6.12 5.15 4.43
N GLU A 15 -7.11 4.82 3.62
CA GLU A 15 -7.06 3.75 2.64
C GLU A 15 -7.36 4.30 1.25
N ILE A 16 -6.74 3.72 0.22
CA ILE A 16 -7.02 4.05 -1.17
C ILE A 16 -7.20 2.75 -1.98
N THR A 17 -7.97 2.84 -3.07
CA THR A 17 -8.13 1.75 -4.03
C THR A 17 -7.10 1.88 -5.14
N VAL A 18 -6.45 0.75 -5.47
CA VAL A 18 -5.47 0.62 -6.56
C VAL A 18 -5.71 -0.69 -7.30
N ASP A 19 -5.38 -0.72 -8.59
CA ASP A 19 -5.29 -1.96 -9.36
C ASP A 19 -3.88 -2.55 -9.16
N VAL A 20 -3.79 -3.70 -8.47
CA VAL A 20 -2.53 -4.40 -8.19
C VAL A 20 -2.20 -5.33 -9.36
N THR A 21 -1.16 -4.99 -10.11
CA THR A 21 -0.73 -5.73 -11.30
C THR A 21 0.30 -6.82 -11.01
N ASP A 22 0.94 -6.78 -9.84
CA ASP A 22 1.91 -7.79 -9.37
C ASP A 22 1.76 -7.99 -7.85
N GLY A 23 0.91 -8.96 -7.48
CA GLY A 23 0.57 -9.29 -6.09
C GLY A 23 1.68 -10.01 -5.33
N GLY A 24 1.42 -10.39 -4.08
CA GLY A 24 2.33 -11.15 -3.22
C GLY A 24 2.64 -10.44 -1.89
N GLU A 25 3.69 -10.92 -1.22
CA GLU A 25 4.10 -10.39 0.08
C GLU A 25 4.70 -8.98 -0.02
N VAL A 26 4.41 -8.17 1.00
CA VAL A 26 4.94 -6.83 1.21
C VAL A 26 5.31 -6.69 2.68
N GLU A 27 6.60 -6.55 2.97
CA GLU A 27 7.08 -6.15 4.30
C GLU A 27 7.33 -4.64 4.31
N LEU A 28 6.62 -3.91 5.16
CA LEU A 28 6.72 -2.45 5.23
C LEU A 28 6.48 -1.95 6.66
N CYS A 29 7.39 -1.13 7.16
CA CYS A 29 7.33 -0.57 8.52
C CYS A 29 7.24 -1.62 9.66
N GLY A 30 7.73 -2.84 9.41
CA GLY A 30 7.66 -3.95 10.38
C GLY A 30 6.35 -4.76 10.33
N ASP A 31 5.41 -4.36 9.47
CA ASP A 31 4.20 -5.13 9.16
C ASP A 31 4.41 -5.99 7.92
N SER A 32 3.67 -7.10 7.80
CA SER A 32 3.60 -7.94 6.60
C SER A 32 2.19 -7.93 6.03
N PHE A 33 2.09 -7.79 4.70
CA PHE A 33 0.83 -7.82 3.96
C PHE A 33 0.93 -8.85 2.84
N THR A 34 -0.07 -9.72 2.75
CA THR A 34 -0.30 -10.54 1.55
C THR A 34 -1.29 -9.79 0.67
N VAL A 35 -0.83 -9.25 -0.46
CA VAL A 35 -1.66 -8.43 -1.35
C VAL A 35 -2.02 -9.20 -2.61
N PRO A 36 -3.30 -9.52 -2.86
CA PRO A 36 -3.71 -10.15 -4.13
C PRO A 36 -3.56 -9.19 -5.33
N GLU A 37 -3.49 -9.76 -6.53
CA GLU A 37 -3.67 -9.00 -7.78
C GLU A 37 -5.13 -8.51 -7.96
N GLY A 38 -5.32 -7.49 -8.79
CA GLY A 38 -6.59 -6.82 -9.06
C GLY A 38 -6.91 -5.68 -8.09
N ASP A 39 -8.16 -5.23 -8.06
CA ASP A 39 -8.58 -4.06 -7.28
C ASP A 39 -8.48 -4.33 -5.77
N GLN A 40 -7.60 -3.58 -5.10
CA GLN A 40 -7.39 -3.68 -3.65
C GLN A 40 -7.59 -2.33 -2.97
N THR A 41 -8.33 -2.32 -1.88
CA THR A 41 -8.35 -1.21 -0.92
C THR A 41 -7.30 -1.48 0.14
N LEU A 42 -6.27 -0.64 0.19
CA LEU A 42 -5.11 -0.82 1.05
C LEU A 42 -4.84 0.45 1.84
N PRO A 43 -4.15 0.36 2.99
CA PRO A 43 -3.61 1.53 3.66
C PRO A 43 -2.77 2.37 2.69
N GLU A 44 -2.94 3.69 2.71
CA GLU A 44 -2.39 4.59 1.68
C GLU A 44 -0.87 4.43 1.52
N TYR A 45 -0.13 4.27 2.62
CA TYR A 45 1.32 4.04 2.58
C TYR A 45 1.73 2.70 1.92
N VAL A 46 0.90 1.66 2.00
CA VAL A 46 1.13 0.37 1.33
C VAL A 46 0.85 0.51 -0.17
N ALA A 47 -0.28 1.14 -0.52
CA ALA A 47 -0.64 1.38 -1.91
C ALA A 47 0.39 2.26 -2.63
N VAL A 48 0.82 3.35 -2.00
CA VAL A 48 1.88 4.23 -2.54
C VAL A 48 3.20 3.49 -2.68
N PHE A 49 3.55 2.61 -1.74
CA PHE A 49 4.74 1.76 -1.86
C PHE A 49 4.66 0.82 -3.07
N LEU A 50 3.53 0.15 -3.28
CA LEU A 50 3.32 -0.73 -4.43
C LEU A 50 3.37 0.05 -5.75
N MET A 51 2.71 1.21 -5.82
CA MET A 51 2.76 2.08 -6.99
C MET A 51 4.18 2.56 -7.30
N ALA A 52 4.95 2.96 -6.29
CA ALA A 52 6.34 3.37 -6.45
C ALA A 52 7.25 2.24 -6.97
N ARG A 53 6.85 0.99 -6.77
CA ARG A 53 7.56 -0.21 -7.27
C ARG A 53 6.99 -0.73 -8.60
N GLY A 54 5.99 -0.06 -9.17
CA GLY A 54 5.33 -0.48 -10.41
C GLY A 54 4.50 -1.74 -10.27
N ARG A 55 4.09 -2.10 -9.04
CA ARG A 55 3.28 -3.29 -8.72
C ARG A 55 1.79 -3.00 -8.62
N ALA A 56 1.43 -1.71 -8.68
CA ALA A 56 0.05 -1.26 -8.68
C ALA A 56 -0.05 0.07 -9.43
N GLU A 57 -1.24 0.39 -9.91
CA GLU A 57 -1.58 1.69 -10.49
C GLU A 57 -2.76 2.30 -9.74
N LYS A 58 -2.78 3.63 -9.63
CA LYS A 58 -3.97 4.31 -9.11
C LYS A 58 -5.08 4.11 -10.13
N GLU A 59 -6.23 3.63 -9.68
CA GLU A 59 -7.41 3.59 -10.54
C GLU A 59 -7.70 5.00 -11.06
N LYS A 60 -8.07 5.08 -12.35
CA LYS A 60 -8.53 6.34 -12.93
C LYS A 60 -9.92 6.61 -12.36
N GLU A 61 -10.10 7.81 -11.80
CA GLU A 61 -11.42 8.35 -11.45
C GLU A 61 -12.35 8.40 -12.68
#